data_AF-A0A4Y2MDZ0-F1
#
_entry.id   AF-A0A4Y2MDZ0-F1
#
_cell.length_a   1.000
_cell.length_b   1.000
_cell.length_c   1.000
_cell.angle_alpha   90.00
_cell.angle_beta   90.00
_cell.angle_gamma   90.00
#
_symmetry.space_group_name_H-M   'P 1'
#
loop_
_entity.id
_entity.type
_entity.pdbx_description
1 polymer ?
#
loop_
_entity_poly.entity_id
_entity_poly.type
_entity_poly.pdbx_seq_one_letter_code
_entity_poly.pdbx_strand_id
1 'polypeptide(L)'
;MPETGPLTRSMDEKFEKLFAMMAEMKAGLEDKMEAGQEEMRSGQEEMRSGQEEMRSGQERLEQEMRSGQEEIKSQIQAHTESQVEEMKTHVDGCIGKIEEEVQCVKLKIEKVESEVQRKIEESNCEVQEKIGNLERRISELETRPNNFPANPEFMYSRPTVKPLAFDGLTSWTVFKTQFDVVSSTNRWTDFVKASQLVASLRGSAAEVLQGIPADKFSDLTTVEKALESRFGDSHLT
;
A
#
# COMPACT_ATOMS: atom_id res chain seq x y z
N MET A 1 -43.70 -38.36 -135.49
CA MET A 1 -43.32 -39.15 -134.30
C MET A 1 -42.56 -40.37 -134.80
N PRO A 2 -41.24 -40.48 -134.63
CA PRO A 2 -40.56 -41.73 -134.89
C PRO A 2 -40.66 -42.60 -133.64
N GLU A 3 -41.18 -43.82 -133.82
CA GLU A 3 -41.15 -44.85 -132.80
C GLU A 3 -39.70 -45.23 -132.48
N THR A 4 -39.35 -45.10 -131.20
CA THR A 4 -38.10 -45.59 -130.64
C THR A 4 -38.17 -47.12 -130.49
N GLY A 5 -37.26 -47.84 -131.14
CA GLY A 5 -37.25 -49.30 -131.19
C GLY A 5 -36.90 -49.98 -129.85
N PRO A 6 -37.09 -51.31 -129.73
CA PRO A 6 -36.93 -52.07 -128.47
C PRO A 6 -35.54 -51.97 -127.82
N LEU A 7 -34.51 -51.68 -128.63
CA LEU A 7 -33.12 -51.54 -128.19
C LEU A 7 -32.84 -50.20 -127.47
N THR A 8 -33.55 -49.11 -127.77
CA THR A 8 -33.32 -47.81 -127.11
C THR A 8 -33.99 -47.75 -125.73
N ARG A 9 -35.19 -48.33 -125.55
CA ARG A 9 -35.85 -48.44 -124.22
C ARG A 9 -35.03 -49.27 -123.20
N SER A 10 -34.36 -50.33 -123.66
CA SER A 10 -33.56 -51.19 -122.78
C SER A 10 -32.26 -50.51 -122.30
N MET A 11 -31.66 -49.63 -123.12
CA MET A 11 -30.53 -48.81 -122.67
C MET A 11 -30.98 -47.77 -121.65
N ASP A 12 -32.11 -47.09 -121.88
CA ASP A 12 -32.66 -46.10 -120.94
C ASP A 12 -33.00 -46.71 -119.58
N GLU A 13 -33.61 -47.90 -119.53
CA GLU A 13 -33.88 -48.62 -118.27
C GLU A 13 -32.60 -48.95 -117.48
N LYS A 14 -31.50 -49.28 -118.17
CA LYS A 14 -30.21 -49.56 -117.51
C LYS A 14 -29.56 -48.29 -116.96
N PHE A 15 -29.65 -47.17 -117.70
CA PHE A 15 -29.16 -45.88 -117.23
C PHE A 15 -29.97 -45.37 -116.04
N GLU A 16 -31.31 -45.53 -116.05
CA GLU A 16 -32.13 -45.14 -114.89
C GLU A 16 -31.87 -46.00 -113.66
N LYS A 17 -31.64 -47.31 -113.84
CA LYS A 17 -31.24 -48.19 -112.72
C LYS A 17 -29.88 -47.77 -112.13
N LEU A 18 -28.96 -47.30 -112.97
CA LEU A 18 -27.66 -46.77 -112.54
C LEU A 18 -27.82 -45.42 -111.81
N PHE A 19 -28.68 -44.52 -112.29
CA PHE A 19 -28.99 -43.25 -111.63
C PHE A 19 -29.67 -43.46 -110.29
N ALA A 20 -30.63 -44.37 -110.19
CA ALA A 20 -31.27 -44.74 -108.92
C ALA A 20 -30.25 -45.30 -107.92
N MET A 21 -29.33 -46.16 -108.39
CA MET A 21 -28.26 -46.69 -107.54
C MET A 21 -27.26 -45.61 -107.09
N MET A 22 -26.94 -44.64 -107.96
CA MET A 22 -26.13 -43.47 -107.58
C MET A 22 -26.87 -42.55 -106.60
N ALA A 23 -28.19 -42.38 -106.74
CA ALA A 23 -29.00 -41.59 -105.83
C ALA A 23 -29.09 -42.23 -104.44
N GLU A 24 -29.33 -43.55 -104.35
CA GLU A 24 -29.30 -44.29 -103.08
C GLU A 24 -27.92 -44.27 -102.43
N MET A 25 -26.86 -44.44 -103.23
CA MET A 25 -25.48 -44.37 -102.70
C MET A 25 -25.16 -42.97 -102.19
N LYS A 26 -25.59 -41.92 -102.89
CA LYS A 26 -25.41 -40.54 -102.45
C LYS A 26 -26.21 -40.26 -101.17
N ALA A 27 -27.48 -40.63 -101.12
CA ALA A 27 -28.34 -40.45 -99.96
C ALA A 27 -27.81 -41.21 -98.73
N GLY A 28 -27.45 -42.49 -98.88
CA GLY A 28 -26.88 -43.26 -97.77
C GLY A 28 -25.49 -42.78 -97.31
N LEU A 29 -24.77 -42.05 -98.16
CA LEU A 29 -23.51 -41.40 -97.79
C LEU A 29 -23.75 -40.04 -97.11
N GLU A 30 -24.77 -39.29 -97.54
CA GLU A 30 -25.28 -38.09 -96.87
C GLU A 30 -25.80 -38.44 -95.47
N ASP A 31 -26.66 -39.44 -95.30
CA ASP A 31 -27.20 -39.88 -94.00
C ASP A 31 -26.10 -40.27 -93.01
N LYS A 32 -25.06 -40.99 -93.47
CA LYS A 32 -23.91 -41.35 -92.64
C LYS A 32 -23.06 -40.15 -92.25
N MET A 33 -22.93 -39.18 -93.17
CA MET A 33 -22.20 -37.94 -92.90
C MET A 33 -22.96 -37.09 -91.88
N GLU A 34 -24.29 -37.03 -92.00
CA GLU A 34 -25.17 -36.30 -91.08
C GLU A 34 -25.16 -36.95 -89.69
N ALA A 35 -25.35 -38.28 -89.61
CA ALA A 35 -25.27 -39.02 -88.35
C ALA A 35 -23.90 -38.89 -87.66
N GLY A 36 -22.80 -38.94 -88.42
CA GLY A 36 -21.46 -38.72 -87.88
C GLY A 36 -21.23 -37.28 -87.40
N GLN A 37 -21.81 -36.29 -88.07
CA GLN A 37 -21.78 -34.90 -87.62
C GLN A 37 -22.60 -34.69 -86.34
N GLU A 38 -23.76 -35.33 -86.24
CA GLU A 38 -24.65 -35.25 -85.09
C GLU A 38 -24.04 -35.93 -83.86
N GLU A 39 -23.41 -37.10 -84.04
CA GLU A 39 -22.66 -37.77 -82.97
C GLU A 39 -21.50 -36.90 -82.48
N MET A 40 -20.73 -36.29 -83.40
CA MET A 40 -19.66 -35.36 -83.04
C MET A 40 -20.16 -34.14 -82.28
N ARG A 41 -21.32 -33.58 -82.68
CA ARG A 41 -21.98 -32.51 -81.93
C ARG A 41 -22.37 -32.96 -80.53
N SER A 42 -23.02 -34.12 -80.40
CA SER A 42 -23.46 -34.64 -79.10
C SER A 42 -22.28 -34.90 -78.16
N GLY A 43 -21.18 -35.49 -78.66
CA GLY A 43 -19.97 -35.71 -77.87
C GLY A 43 -19.28 -34.40 -77.47
N GLN A 44 -19.33 -33.37 -78.32
CA GLN A 44 -18.81 -32.04 -77.99
C GLN A 44 -19.69 -31.34 -76.93
N GLU A 45 -21.00 -31.52 -76.99
CA GLU A 45 -21.93 -31.02 -75.97
C GLU A 45 -21.76 -31.74 -74.63
N GLU A 46 -21.62 -33.08 -74.63
CA GLU A 46 -21.30 -33.84 -73.40
C GLU A 46 -20.00 -33.35 -72.78
N MET A 47 -18.94 -33.18 -73.59
CA MET A 47 -17.65 -32.69 -73.09
C MET A 47 -17.78 -31.29 -72.49
N ARG A 48 -18.56 -30.39 -73.11
CA ARG A 48 -18.84 -29.06 -72.53
C ARG A 48 -19.60 -29.18 -71.22
N SER A 49 -20.65 -29.99 -71.17
CA SER A 49 -21.46 -30.17 -69.97
C SER A 49 -20.66 -30.73 -68.80
N GLY A 50 -19.80 -31.74 -69.05
CA GLY A 50 -18.91 -32.30 -68.04
C GLY A 50 -17.86 -31.29 -67.56
N GLN A 51 -17.39 -30.40 -68.45
CA GLN A 51 -16.46 -29.33 -68.09
C GLN A 51 -17.15 -28.25 -67.23
N GLU A 52 -18.41 -27.90 -67.52
CA GLU A 52 -19.23 -27.00 -66.72
C GLU A 52 -19.60 -27.60 -65.35
N GLU A 53 -19.93 -28.89 -65.27
CA GLU A 53 -20.13 -29.59 -63.99
C GLU A 53 -18.87 -29.59 -63.13
N MET A 54 -17.70 -29.86 -63.71
CA MET A 54 -16.45 -29.81 -62.96
C MET A 54 -16.16 -28.42 -62.41
N ARG A 55 -16.42 -27.38 -63.22
CA ARG A 55 -16.22 -25.99 -62.82
C ARG A 55 -17.19 -25.58 -61.71
N SER A 56 -18.47 -25.90 -61.85
CA SER A 56 -19.47 -25.61 -60.83
C SER A 56 -19.26 -26.41 -59.53
N GLY A 57 -18.80 -27.67 -59.64
CA GLY A 57 -18.40 -28.47 -58.48
C GLY A 57 -17.23 -27.86 -57.71
N GLN A 58 -16.22 -27.34 -58.42
CA GLN A 58 -15.09 -26.63 -57.82
C GLN A 58 -15.54 -25.33 -57.14
N GLU A 59 -16.36 -24.53 -57.81
CA GLU A 59 -16.91 -23.28 -57.24
C GLU A 59 -17.74 -23.56 -55.97
N ARG A 60 -18.53 -24.63 -55.97
CA ARG A 60 -19.33 -25.03 -54.80
C ARG A 60 -18.44 -25.42 -53.62
N LEU A 61 -17.40 -26.21 -53.86
CA LEU A 61 -16.45 -26.62 -52.81
C LEU A 61 -15.72 -25.41 -52.22
N GLU A 62 -15.28 -24.47 -53.05
CA GLU A 62 -14.68 -23.22 -52.55
C GLU A 62 -15.66 -22.38 -51.74
N GLN A 63 -16.92 -22.31 -52.16
CA GLN A 63 -17.95 -21.57 -51.43
C GLN A 63 -18.28 -22.23 -50.08
N GLU A 64 -18.35 -23.55 -50.02
CA GLU A 64 -18.51 -24.31 -48.77
C GLU A 64 -17.32 -24.07 -47.83
N MET A 65 -16.09 -24.10 -48.33
CA MET A 65 -14.92 -23.79 -47.50
C MET A 65 -14.93 -22.34 -46.99
N ARG A 66 -15.26 -21.37 -47.84
CA ARG A 66 -15.36 -19.95 -47.45
C ARG A 66 -16.45 -19.74 -46.39
N SER A 67 -17.63 -20.30 -46.60
CA SER A 67 -18.75 -20.17 -45.65
C SER A 67 -18.47 -20.87 -44.32
N GLY A 68 -17.88 -22.07 -44.33
CA GLY A 68 -17.48 -22.75 -43.10
C GLY A 68 -16.40 -21.99 -42.30
N GLN A 69 -15.43 -21.37 -42.98
CA GLN A 69 -14.44 -20.52 -42.32
C GLN A 69 -15.07 -19.27 -41.68
N GLU A 70 -15.97 -18.58 -42.39
CA GLU A 70 -16.66 -17.41 -41.85
C GLU A 70 -17.59 -17.78 -40.69
N GLU A 71 -18.25 -18.94 -40.74
CA GLU A 71 -19.08 -19.43 -39.64
C GLU A 71 -18.24 -19.70 -38.38
N ILE A 72 -17.13 -20.43 -38.51
CA ILE A 72 -16.22 -20.70 -37.38
C ILE A 72 -15.67 -19.38 -36.80
N LYS A 73 -15.27 -18.45 -37.66
CA LYS A 73 -14.77 -17.14 -37.25
C LYS A 73 -15.85 -16.34 -36.51
N SER A 74 -17.08 -16.31 -37.02
CA SER A 74 -18.21 -15.62 -36.40
C SER A 74 -18.55 -16.23 -35.04
N GLN A 75 -18.56 -17.56 -34.91
CA GLN A 75 -18.79 -18.24 -33.64
C GLN A 75 -17.69 -17.93 -32.60
N ILE A 76 -16.42 -17.99 -33.01
CA ILE A 76 -15.29 -17.65 -32.13
C ILE A 76 -15.38 -16.19 -31.67
N GLN A 77 -15.69 -15.28 -32.60
CA GLN A 77 -15.85 -13.86 -32.28
C GLN A 77 -16.99 -13.65 -31.29
N ALA A 78 -18.17 -14.21 -31.55
CA ALA A 78 -19.34 -14.07 -30.68
C ALA A 78 -19.09 -14.66 -29.28
N HIS A 79 -18.45 -15.82 -29.20
CA HIS A 79 -18.07 -16.42 -27.91
C HIS A 79 -17.09 -15.53 -27.14
N THR A 80 -16.09 -14.98 -27.82
CA THR A 80 -15.09 -14.08 -27.22
C THR A 80 -15.75 -12.80 -26.71
N GLU A 81 -16.62 -12.19 -27.50
CA GLU A 81 -17.39 -11.00 -27.11
C GLU A 81 -18.27 -11.28 -25.90
N SER A 82 -18.98 -12.42 -25.90
CA SER A 82 -19.82 -12.84 -24.78
C SER A 82 -19.00 -13.04 -23.49
N GLN A 83 -17.84 -13.70 -23.57
CA GLN A 83 -16.99 -13.91 -22.39
C GLN A 83 -16.40 -12.61 -21.85
N VAL A 84 -16.03 -11.69 -22.74
CA VAL A 84 -15.53 -10.37 -22.35
C VAL A 84 -16.62 -9.57 -21.63
N GLU A 85 -17.87 -9.59 -22.14
CA GLU A 85 -18.97 -8.88 -21.49
C GLU A 85 -19.33 -9.51 -20.13
N GLU A 86 -19.34 -10.85 -20.03
CA GLU A 86 -19.51 -11.54 -18.74
C GLU A 86 -18.43 -11.12 -17.73
N MET A 87 -17.16 -11.17 -18.13
CA MET A 87 -16.05 -10.76 -17.26
C MET A 87 -16.16 -9.30 -16.84
N LYS A 88 -16.57 -8.41 -17.75
CA LYS A 88 -16.82 -7.00 -17.46
C LYS A 88 -17.91 -6.82 -16.41
N THR A 89 -19.05 -7.50 -16.56
CA THR A 89 -20.12 -7.45 -15.54
C THR A 89 -19.65 -7.95 -14.17
N HIS A 90 -18.80 -8.97 -14.13
CA HIS A 90 -18.23 -9.47 -12.88
C HIS A 90 -17.27 -8.46 -12.23
N VAL A 91 -16.40 -7.84 -13.03
CA VAL A 91 -15.47 -6.79 -12.58
C VAL A 91 -16.22 -5.58 -12.06
N ASP A 92 -17.24 -5.10 -12.79
CA ASP A 92 -18.08 -3.98 -12.37
C ASP A 92 -18.80 -4.28 -11.04
N GLY A 93 -19.28 -5.51 -10.86
CA GLY A 93 -19.88 -5.96 -9.59
C GLY A 93 -18.89 -6.00 -8.42
N CYS A 94 -17.63 -6.40 -8.68
CA CYS A 94 -16.56 -6.34 -7.68
C CYS A 94 -16.18 -4.90 -7.32
N ILE A 95 -16.09 -4.02 -8.32
CA ILE A 95 -15.82 -2.59 -8.12
C ILE A 95 -16.90 -1.97 -7.23
N GLY A 96 -18.19 -2.21 -7.53
CA GLY A 96 -19.29 -1.68 -6.73
C GLY A 96 -19.24 -2.09 -5.26
N LYS A 97 -18.92 -3.36 -4.96
CA LYS A 97 -18.76 -3.84 -3.58
C LYS A 97 -17.60 -3.14 -2.85
N ILE A 98 -16.48 -2.94 -3.54
CA ILE A 98 -15.33 -2.24 -2.97
C ILE A 98 -15.69 -0.78 -2.69
N GLU A 99 -16.40 -0.12 -3.61
CA GLU A 99 -16.86 1.26 -3.41
C GLU A 99 -17.79 1.39 -2.20
N GLU A 100 -18.73 0.46 -2.01
CA GLU A 100 -19.60 0.41 -0.82
C GLU A 100 -18.80 0.24 0.48
N GLU A 101 -17.83 -0.68 0.50
CA GLU A 101 -16.97 -0.89 1.67
C GLU A 101 -16.11 0.35 1.98
N VAL A 102 -15.54 0.99 0.97
CA VAL A 102 -14.75 2.22 1.12
C VAL A 102 -15.62 3.35 1.70
N GLN A 103 -16.86 3.53 1.23
CA GLN A 103 -17.77 4.53 1.79
C GLN A 103 -18.16 4.20 3.24
N CYS A 104 -18.40 2.93 3.56
CA CYS A 104 -18.68 2.49 4.92
C CYS A 104 -17.51 2.79 5.87
N VAL A 105 -16.28 2.49 5.45
CA VAL A 105 -15.07 2.79 6.23
C VAL A 105 -14.88 4.29 6.40
N LYS A 106 -15.11 5.08 5.35
CA LYS A 106 -15.04 6.55 5.41
C LYS A 106 -15.98 7.13 6.47
N LEU A 107 -17.26 6.72 6.48
CA LEU A 107 -18.23 7.16 7.47
C LEU A 107 -17.85 6.74 8.91
N LYS A 108 -17.28 5.54 9.08
CA LYS A 108 -16.77 5.09 10.39
C LYS A 108 -15.60 5.95 10.87
N ILE A 109 -14.69 6.34 9.98
CA ILE A 109 -13.57 7.23 10.30
C ILE A 109 -14.09 8.60 10.74
N GLU A 110 -14.99 9.23 9.96
CA GLU A 110 -15.59 10.53 10.29
C GLU A 110 -16.30 10.51 11.67
N LYS A 111 -16.99 9.40 11.99
CA LYS A 111 -17.63 9.21 13.29
C LYS A 111 -16.60 9.15 14.42
N VAL A 112 -15.55 8.34 14.27
CA VAL A 112 -14.47 8.21 15.27
C VAL A 112 -13.76 9.54 15.48
N GLU A 113 -13.46 10.26 14.40
CA GLU A 113 -12.84 11.60 14.45
C GLU A 113 -13.70 12.57 15.26
N SER A 114 -15.00 12.60 15.01
CA SER A 114 -15.96 13.43 15.75
C SER A 114 -16.06 13.04 17.24
N GLU A 115 -15.99 11.75 17.57
CA GLU A 115 -16.00 11.26 18.95
C GLU A 115 -14.72 11.61 19.70
N VAL A 116 -13.57 11.48 19.06
CA VAL A 116 -12.27 11.86 19.63
C VAL A 116 -12.21 13.36 19.86
N GLN A 117 -12.63 14.17 18.88
CA GLN A 117 -12.66 15.62 19.00
C GLN A 117 -13.53 16.08 20.19
N ARG A 118 -14.72 15.49 20.34
CA ARG A 118 -15.61 15.78 21.47
C ARG A 118 -14.97 15.46 22.82
N LYS A 119 -14.31 14.31 22.94
CA LYS A 119 -13.62 13.91 24.18
C LYS A 119 -12.45 14.82 24.54
N ILE A 120 -11.72 15.29 23.53
CA ILE A 120 -10.63 16.26 23.73
C ILE A 120 -11.21 17.57 24.29
N GLU A 121 -12.31 18.05 23.71
CA GLU A 121 -12.94 19.30 24.14
C GLU A 121 -13.53 19.20 25.55
N GLU A 122 -14.20 18.08 25.87
CA GLU A 122 -14.69 17.79 27.23
C GLU A 122 -13.56 17.74 28.25
N SER A 123 -12.47 17.01 27.95
CA SER A 123 -11.30 16.95 28.83
C SER A 123 -10.62 18.31 29.00
N ASN A 124 -10.59 19.15 27.95
CA ASN A 124 -10.02 20.49 28.04
C ASN A 124 -10.86 21.37 28.96
N CYS A 125 -12.20 21.32 28.88
CA CYS A 125 -13.09 22.04 29.79
C CYS A 125 -12.84 21.63 31.25
N GLU A 126 -12.74 20.33 31.55
CA GLU A 126 -12.46 19.85 32.91
C GLU A 126 -11.11 20.32 33.45
N VAL A 127 -10.07 20.29 32.61
CA VAL A 127 -8.73 20.74 33.00
C VAL A 127 -8.73 22.25 33.26
N GLN A 128 -9.39 23.03 32.42
CA GLN A 128 -9.53 24.49 32.61
C GLN A 128 -10.27 24.82 33.90
N GLU A 129 -11.35 24.09 34.22
CA GLU A 129 -12.08 24.27 35.48
C GLU A 129 -11.18 23.98 36.70
N LYS A 130 -10.44 22.86 36.66
CA LYS A 130 -9.49 22.49 37.73
C LYS A 130 -8.39 23.52 37.90
N ILE A 131 -7.85 24.06 36.81
CA ILE A 131 -6.85 25.14 36.84
C ILE A 131 -7.45 26.38 37.52
N GLY A 132 -8.63 26.85 37.09
CA GLY A 132 -9.27 28.02 37.69
C GLY A 132 -9.62 27.84 39.18
N ASN A 133 -9.94 26.61 39.61
CA ASN A 133 -10.10 26.28 41.02
C ASN A 133 -8.78 26.42 41.80
N LEU A 134 -7.68 25.88 41.25
CA LEU A 134 -6.36 25.97 41.87
C LEU A 134 -5.86 27.42 41.95
N GLU A 135 -6.03 28.21 40.90
CA GLU A 135 -5.68 29.64 40.88
C GLU A 135 -6.41 30.39 42.01
N ARG A 136 -7.71 30.16 42.18
CA ARG A 136 -8.50 30.76 43.28
C ARG A 136 -7.97 30.38 44.66
N ARG A 137 -7.67 29.10 44.88
CA ARG A 137 -7.12 28.60 46.16
C ARG A 137 -5.73 29.18 46.45
N ILE A 138 -4.91 29.35 45.41
CA ILE A 138 -3.59 30.01 45.54
C ILE A 138 -3.79 31.48 45.97
N SER A 139 -4.68 32.22 45.32
CA SER A 139 -4.98 33.61 45.70
C SER A 139 -5.53 33.75 47.13
N GLU A 140 -6.39 32.82 47.57
CA GLU A 140 -6.88 32.77 48.95
C GLU A 140 -5.73 32.54 49.96
N LEU A 141 -4.75 31.69 49.63
CA LEU A 141 -3.59 31.45 50.48
C LEU A 141 -2.62 32.63 50.51
N GLU A 142 -2.41 33.32 49.39
CA GLU A 142 -1.56 34.52 49.30
C GLU A 142 -2.16 35.72 50.06
N THR A 143 -3.49 35.86 50.06
CA THR A 143 -4.19 36.96 50.74
C THR A 143 -4.51 36.67 52.21
N ARG A 144 -4.45 35.41 52.64
CA ARG A 144 -4.58 35.03 54.05
C ARG A 144 -3.38 35.60 54.82
N PRO A 145 -3.61 36.51 55.79
CA PRO A 145 -2.53 36.96 56.66
C PRO A 145 -1.90 35.74 57.32
N ASN A 146 -0.57 35.71 57.42
CA ASN A 146 0.22 34.70 58.15
C ASN A 146 -0.09 34.72 59.66
N ASN A 147 -1.35 34.60 60.06
CA ASN A 147 -1.76 34.16 61.37
C ASN A 147 -1.88 32.64 61.29
N PHE A 148 -0.73 31.98 61.20
CA PHE A 148 -0.62 30.73 61.93
C PHE A 148 -1.09 31.07 63.34
N PRO A 149 -2.15 30.45 63.89
CA PRO A 149 -2.31 30.53 65.34
C PRO A 149 -0.95 30.10 65.88
N ALA A 150 -0.36 30.93 66.73
CA ALA A 150 0.84 30.55 67.44
C ALA A 150 0.46 29.28 68.22
N ASN A 151 0.66 28.12 67.59
CA ASN A 151 0.49 26.85 68.25
C ASN A 151 1.53 26.92 69.39
N PRO A 152 1.12 26.89 70.66
CA PRO A 152 2.05 26.99 71.77
C PRO A 152 3.10 25.87 71.73
N GLU A 153 2.87 24.79 70.98
CA GLU A 153 3.86 23.73 70.76
C GLU A 153 5.08 24.16 69.93
N PHE A 154 5.01 25.22 69.13
CA PHE A 154 6.18 25.72 68.38
C PHE A 154 6.96 26.82 69.13
N MET A 155 6.49 27.26 70.30
CA MET A 155 7.23 28.20 71.16
C MET A 155 8.42 27.56 71.89
N TYR A 156 8.58 26.24 71.81
CA TYR A 156 9.85 25.62 72.13
C TYR A 156 10.82 25.90 70.99
N SER A 157 11.49 27.06 71.08
CA SER A 157 12.76 27.23 70.38
C SER A 157 13.61 26.03 70.75
N ARG A 158 13.74 25.08 69.83
CA ARG A 158 14.57 23.90 70.04
C ARG A 158 15.97 24.43 70.35
N PRO A 159 16.55 24.16 71.53
CA PRO A 159 17.89 24.67 71.83
C PRO A 159 18.84 24.17 70.75
N THR A 160 19.33 25.08 69.91
CA THR A 160 20.30 24.74 68.87
C THR A 160 21.64 24.56 69.55
N VAL A 161 22.16 23.34 69.56
CA VAL A 161 23.49 23.05 70.08
C VAL A 161 24.50 23.67 69.11
N LYS A 162 25.42 24.51 69.60
CA LYS A 162 26.45 25.11 68.74
C LYS A 162 27.56 24.10 68.49
N PRO A 163 28.07 23.98 67.25
CA PRO A 163 29.25 23.18 66.97
C PRO A 163 30.46 23.84 67.65
N LEU A 164 31.43 23.01 68.04
CA LEU A 164 32.72 23.50 68.53
C LEU A 164 33.52 24.12 67.38
N ALA A 165 34.46 24.99 67.71
CA ALA A 165 35.42 25.46 66.72
C ALA A 165 36.48 24.38 66.45
N PHE A 166 36.92 24.27 65.21
CA PHE A 166 38.02 23.38 64.81
C PHE A 166 39.21 24.23 64.37
N ASP A 167 40.31 24.15 65.10
CA ASP A 167 41.55 24.88 64.83
C ASP A 167 42.67 23.99 64.24
N GLY A 168 42.42 22.68 64.17
CA GLY A 168 43.37 21.66 63.71
C GLY A 168 44.20 21.01 64.82
N LEU A 169 43.98 21.34 66.10
CA LEU A 169 44.73 20.76 67.23
C LEU A 169 44.19 19.40 67.69
N THR A 170 42.88 19.17 67.57
CA THR A 170 42.26 17.86 67.81
C THR A 170 42.24 17.04 66.52
N SER A 171 42.28 15.70 66.60
CA SER A 171 42.09 14.85 65.40
C SER A 171 40.77 15.21 64.69
N TRP A 172 40.84 15.29 63.37
CA TRP A 172 39.70 15.56 62.50
C TRP A 172 38.57 14.55 62.71
N THR A 173 38.88 13.26 62.87
CA THR A 173 37.91 12.19 63.12
C THR A 173 37.09 12.44 64.39
N VAL A 174 37.75 12.94 65.45
CA VAL A 174 37.11 13.28 66.73
C VAL A 174 36.18 14.48 66.56
N PHE A 175 36.65 15.53 65.89
CA PHE A 175 35.85 16.71 65.62
C PHE A 175 34.62 16.39 64.74
N LYS A 176 34.82 15.65 63.65
CA LYS A 176 33.76 15.25 62.72
C LYS A 176 32.65 14.46 63.44
N THR A 177 33.03 13.51 64.28
CA THR A 177 32.07 12.73 65.08
C THR A 177 31.21 13.64 65.99
N GLN A 178 31.83 14.61 66.67
CA GLN A 178 31.10 15.56 67.51
C GLN A 178 30.19 16.48 66.68
N PHE A 179 30.69 16.95 65.54
CA PHE A 179 29.93 17.77 64.60
C PHE A 179 28.70 17.03 64.05
N ASP A 180 28.83 15.73 63.75
CA ASP A 180 27.72 14.89 63.27
C ASP A 180 26.65 14.67 64.34
N VAL A 181 27.05 14.50 65.59
CA VAL A 181 26.11 14.44 66.73
C VAL A 181 25.35 15.76 66.87
N VAL A 182 26.03 16.90 66.77
CA VAL A 182 25.41 18.23 66.83
C VAL A 182 24.47 18.47 65.65
N SER A 183 24.89 18.14 64.43
CA SER A 183 24.09 18.37 63.23
C SER A 183 22.84 17.48 63.19
N SER A 184 22.94 16.24 63.64
CA SER A 184 21.81 15.32 63.79
C SER A 184 20.85 15.79 64.88
N THR A 185 21.39 16.23 66.02
CA THR A 185 20.61 16.82 67.11
C THR A 185 19.86 18.05 66.64
N ASN A 186 20.44 18.86 65.76
CA ASN A 186 19.81 20.06 65.21
C ASN A 186 19.02 19.81 63.91
N ARG A 187 18.98 18.58 63.38
CA ARG A 187 18.33 18.20 62.11
C ARG A 187 18.77 19.05 60.92
N TRP A 188 20.06 19.35 60.83
CA TRP A 188 20.60 20.13 59.71
C TRP A 188 20.54 19.34 58.40
N THR A 189 20.14 20.02 57.32
CA THR A 189 20.34 19.54 55.95
C THR A 189 21.82 19.64 55.59
N ASP A 190 22.26 18.92 54.56
CA ASP A 190 23.68 18.90 54.17
C ASP A 190 24.20 20.30 53.78
N PHE A 191 23.34 21.14 53.20
CA PHE A 191 23.63 22.54 52.95
C PHE A 191 23.95 23.32 54.25
N VAL A 192 23.12 23.13 55.29
CA VAL A 192 23.33 23.78 56.60
C VAL A 192 24.56 23.21 57.29
N LYS A 193 24.79 21.89 57.20
CA LYS A 193 26.00 21.25 57.71
C LYS A 193 27.26 21.83 57.08
N ALA A 194 27.32 21.97 55.76
CA ALA A 194 28.47 22.54 55.06
C ALA A 194 28.74 23.97 55.55
N SER A 195 27.68 24.79 55.61
CA SER A 195 27.79 26.19 56.07
C SER A 195 28.29 26.29 57.52
N GLN A 196 27.76 25.45 58.41
CA GLN A 196 28.16 25.43 59.82
C GLN A 196 29.58 24.86 60.01
N LEU A 197 29.97 23.87 59.21
CA LEU A 197 31.31 23.29 59.23
C LEU A 197 32.34 24.35 58.83
N VAL A 198 32.13 25.04 57.71
CA VAL A 198 32.96 26.17 57.25
C VAL A 198 33.03 27.27 58.32
N ALA A 199 31.90 27.64 58.91
CA ALA A 199 31.84 28.67 59.96
C ALA A 199 32.54 28.28 61.27
N SER A 200 32.72 26.98 61.51
CA SER A 200 33.39 26.44 62.70
C SER A 200 34.91 26.38 62.56
N LEU A 201 35.46 26.48 61.34
CA LEU A 201 36.90 26.43 61.10
C LEU A 201 37.60 27.68 61.62
N ARG A 202 38.73 27.51 62.31
CA ARG A 202 39.60 28.55 62.84
C ARG A 202 41.06 28.18 62.58
N GLY A 203 41.96 29.15 62.74
CA GLY A 203 43.41 28.92 62.66
C GLY A 203 43.84 28.14 61.40
N SER A 204 44.70 27.13 61.59
CA SER A 204 45.24 26.31 60.50
C SER A 204 44.18 25.55 59.71
N ALA A 205 43.05 25.20 60.35
CA ALA A 205 41.95 24.50 59.68
C ALA A 205 41.19 25.40 58.71
N ALA A 206 41.05 26.69 59.01
CA ALA A 206 40.40 27.65 58.12
C ALA A 206 41.17 27.87 56.80
N GLU A 207 42.50 27.68 56.81
CA GLU A 207 43.32 27.82 55.61
C GLU A 207 43.00 26.78 54.52
N VAL A 208 42.39 25.64 54.88
CA VAL A 208 41.90 24.64 53.89
C VAL A 208 40.92 25.27 52.90
N LEU A 209 40.18 26.29 53.33
CA LEU A 209 39.22 26.99 52.49
C LEU A 209 39.89 27.76 51.34
N GLN A 210 41.18 28.08 51.41
CA GLN A 210 41.89 28.74 50.30
C GLN A 210 42.03 27.83 49.07
N GLY A 211 42.01 26.50 49.26
CA GLY A 211 42.09 25.51 48.18
C GLY A 211 40.74 25.12 47.58
N ILE A 212 39.63 25.65 48.10
CA ILE A 212 38.27 25.28 47.68
C ILE A 212 37.60 26.52 47.04
N PRO A 213 37.00 26.39 45.84
CA PRO A 213 36.21 27.47 45.24
C PRO A 213 35.01 27.87 46.11
N ALA A 214 34.71 29.17 46.18
CA ALA A 214 33.67 29.69 47.09
C ALA A 214 32.26 29.15 46.78
N ASP A 215 31.95 28.84 45.52
CA ASP A 215 30.68 28.23 45.11
C ASP A 215 30.52 26.78 45.60
N LYS A 216 31.60 26.16 46.10
CA LYS A 216 31.63 24.79 46.65
C LYS A 216 31.65 24.72 48.17
N PHE A 217 31.63 25.85 48.89
CA PHE A 217 31.53 25.86 50.36
C PHE A 217 30.19 25.32 50.89
N SER A 218 29.17 25.25 50.04
CA SER A 218 27.87 24.65 50.34
C SER A 218 27.81 23.14 50.13
N ASP A 219 28.84 22.55 49.52
CA ASP A 219 28.96 21.10 49.33
C ASP A 219 29.74 20.48 50.49
N LEU A 220 28.99 19.82 51.39
CA LEU A 220 29.53 19.18 52.58
C LEU A 220 30.66 18.19 52.24
N THR A 221 30.50 17.41 51.18
CA THR A 221 31.46 16.37 50.82
C THR A 221 32.80 16.97 50.39
N THR A 222 32.75 18.09 49.66
CA THR A 222 33.96 18.78 49.20
C THR A 222 34.74 19.37 50.37
N VAL A 223 34.05 20.00 51.33
CA VAL A 223 34.68 20.58 52.52
C VAL A 223 35.25 19.49 53.44
N GLU A 224 34.51 18.40 53.67
CA GLU A 224 35.00 17.28 54.49
C GLU A 224 36.21 16.59 53.88
N LYS A 225 36.23 16.34 52.57
CA LYS A 225 37.39 15.71 51.91
C LYS A 225 38.65 16.56 52.02
N ALA A 226 38.52 17.87 51.91
CA ALA A 226 39.65 18.78 52.02
C ALA A 226 40.21 18.82 53.45
N LEU A 227 39.34 18.76 54.46
CA LEU A 227 39.73 18.68 55.87
C LEU A 227 40.35 17.30 56.21
N GLU A 228 39.76 16.22 55.71
CA GLU A 228 40.29 14.85 55.83
C GLU A 228 41.69 14.72 55.22
N SER A 229 41.90 15.32 54.04
CA SER A 229 43.19 15.30 53.35
C SER A 229 44.31 15.98 54.15
N ARG A 230 43.99 17.05 54.89
CA ARG A 230 44.99 17.84 55.64
C ARG A 230 45.14 17.44 57.11
N PHE A 231 44.05 17.00 57.75
CA PHE A 231 43.98 16.77 59.20
C PHE A 231 43.49 15.36 59.57
N GLY A 232 43.24 14.48 58.59
CA GLY A 232 42.95 13.07 58.84
C GLY A 232 44.07 12.38 59.62
N ASP A 233 43.79 11.19 60.15
CA ASP A 233 44.64 10.51 61.14
C ASP A 233 46.07 10.17 60.66
N SER A 234 46.40 10.40 59.39
CA SER A 234 47.71 10.21 58.76
C SER A 234 48.78 11.26 59.15
N HIS A 235 48.44 12.31 59.92
CA HIS A 235 49.35 13.44 60.21
C HIS A 235 49.62 13.72 61.71
N LEU A 236 49.18 12.85 62.62
CA LEU A 236 49.56 12.89 64.04
C LEU A 236 50.76 11.98 64.29
N THR A 237 51.97 12.49 64.07
CA THR A 237 53.22 11.98 64.68
C THR A 237 53.96 13.12 65.37
#